data_AF-A0A950FBX4-F1
#
_entry.id   AF-A0A950FBX4-F1
#
_cell.length_a   1.000
_cell.length_b   1.000
_cell.length_c   1.000
_cell.angle_alpha   90.00
_cell.angle_beta   90.00
_cell.angle_gamma   90.00
#
_symmetry.space_group_name_H-M   'P 1'
#
loop_
_entity.id
_entity.type
_entity.pdbx_description
1 polymer ?
#
loop_
_entity_poly.entity_id
_entity_poly.type
_entity_poly.pdbx_seq_one_letter_code
_entity_poly.pdbx_strand_id
1 'polypeptide(L)'
;MPRTGDDDEMDVTLHIPDELAQRLKAASGDLSRRALEALALDEYKIGHLNADELRQLLGFTAEADVDTFLAAHGVHPGDTAQGDTDKAQRMREAKEAAQAIRQMSRGVRLGGLKIKDMINEGRR
;
A
#
# COMPACT_ATOMS: atom_id res chain seq x y z
N MET A 1 18.81 -22.34 27.13
CA MET A 1 17.76 -22.11 26.12
C MET A 1 17.20 -20.72 26.36
N PRO A 2 17.38 -19.73 25.47
CA PRO A 2 16.63 -18.48 25.56
C PRO A 2 15.14 -18.79 25.30
N ARG A 3 14.24 -18.18 26.09
CA ARG A 3 12.80 -18.20 25.82
C ARG A 3 12.53 -17.21 24.69
N THR A 4 12.26 -17.72 23.51
CA THR A 4 11.79 -16.91 22.38
C THR A 4 10.32 -16.60 22.64
N GLY A 5 9.96 -15.35 22.94
CA GLY A 5 8.54 -14.94 22.98
C GLY A 5 8.14 -13.74 23.83
N ASP A 6 9.05 -13.05 24.53
CA ASP A 6 8.66 -11.95 25.45
C ASP A 6 9.07 -10.54 24.96
N ASP A 7 9.36 -10.34 23.66
CA ASP A 7 9.99 -9.09 23.16
C ASP A 7 9.25 -8.35 22.00
N ASP A 8 7.98 -8.64 21.68
CA ASP A 8 7.26 -7.88 20.62
C ASP A 8 5.98 -7.17 21.08
N GLU A 9 5.62 -7.22 22.36
CA GLU A 9 4.48 -6.47 22.89
C GLU A 9 4.98 -5.27 23.70
N MET A 10 4.89 -4.08 23.10
CA MET A 10 5.21 -2.81 23.77
C MET A 10 3.92 -2.18 24.32
N ASP A 11 3.83 -2.03 25.64
CA ASP A 11 2.75 -1.30 26.29
C ASP A 11 2.99 0.21 26.32
N VAL A 12 2.06 0.97 25.76
CA VAL A 12 2.05 2.44 25.83
C VAL A 12 0.89 2.89 26.71
N THR A 13 1.19 3.46 27.90
CA THR A 13 0.17 3.99 28.81
C THR A 13 0.03 5.50 28.66
N LEU A 14 -1.18 5.97 28.37
CA LEU A 14 -1.52 7.39 28.30
C LEU A 14 -2.45 7.78 29.45
N HIS A 15 -2.08 8.83 30.18
CA HIS A 15 -2.94 9.42 31.20
C HIS A 15 -3.81 10.49 30.56
N ILE A 16 -5.13 10.26 30.55
CA ILE A 16 -6.13 11.23 30.12
C ILE A 16 -7.04 11.62 31.29
N PRO A 17 -7.53 12.86 31.37
CA PRO A 17 -8.50 13.26 32.37
C PRO A 17 -9.78 12.40 32.33
N ASP A 18 -10.31 12.02 33.49
CA ASP A 18 -11.50 11.15 33.62
C ASP A 18 -12.70 11.64 32.81
N GLU A 19 -12.96 12.96 32.81
CA GLU A 19 -14.07 13.54 32.04
C GLU A 19 -13.96 13.24 30.54
N LEU A 20 -12.74 13.35 29.99
CA LEU A 20 -12.48 13.02 28.59
C LEU A 20 -12.54 11.51 28.36
N ALA A 21 -12.01 10.70 29.29
CA ALA A 21 -12.08 9.25 29.20
C ALA A 21 -13.53 8.75 29.12
N GLN A 22 -14.43 9.31 29.93
CA GLN A 22 -15.86 8.96 29.89
C GLN A 22 -16.51 9.37 28.57
N ARG A 23 -16.24 10.58 28.08
CA ARG A 23 -16.76 11.05 26.79
C ARG A 23 -16.29 10.20 25.62
N LEU A 24 -15.01 9.82 25.62
CA LEU A 24 -14.43 8.99 24.56
C LEU A 24 -14.97 7.55 24.63
N LYS A 25 -15.12 6.96 25.84
CA LYS A 25 -15.71 5.62 26.03
C LYS A 25 -17.15 5.57 25.51
N ALA A 26 -17.95 6.60 25.83
CA ALA A 26 -19.33 6.69 25.37
C ALA A 26 -19.45 6.73 23.85
N ALA A 27 -18.45 7.27 23.15
CA ALA A 27 -18.45 7.38 21.69
C ALA A 27 -17.96 6.13 20.95
N SER A 28 -17.20 5.23 21.59
CA SER A 28 -16.52 4.15 20.83
C SER A 28 -16.39 2.79 21.53
N GLY A 29 -16.85 2.64 22.78
CA GLY A 29 -16.75 1.38 23.52
C GLY A 29 -15.31 1.04 23.92
N ASP A 30 -14.51 0.59 22.95
CA ASP A 30 -13.11 0.20 23.14
C ASP A 30 -12.15 1.34 22.79
N LEU A 31 -11.67 2.02 23.84
CA LEU A 31 -10.72 3.13 23.69
C LEU A 31 -9.35 2.69 23.20
N SER A 32 -8.89 1.53 23.66
CA SER A 32 -7.56 1.03 23.34
C SER A 32 -7.48 0.73 21.85
N ARG A 33 -8.50 0.04 21.32
CA ARG A 33 -8.60 -0.24 19.89
C ARG A 33 -8.68 1.04 19.05
N ARG A 34 -9.52 1.99 19.46
CA ARG A 34 -9.64 3.28 18.74
C ARG A 34 -8.34 4.08 18.75
N ALA A 35 -7.62 4.08 19.87
CA ALA A 35 -6.35 4.79 19.98
C ALA A 35 -5.30 4.18 19.03
N LEU A 36 -5.23 2.84 18.99
CA LEU A 36 -4.36 2.12 18.06
C LEU A 36 -4.72 2.42 16.60
N GLU A 37 -6.01 2.36 16.25
CA GLU A 37 -6.51 2.66 14.90
C GLU A 37 -6.19 4.10 14.48
N ALA A 38 -6.37 5.06 15.38
CA ALA A 38 -6.06 6.46 15.11
C ALA A 38 -4.56 6.68 14.92
N LEU A 39 -3.72 6.06 15.75
CA LEU A 39 -2.27 6.14 15.64
C LEU A 39 -1.78 5.51 14.33
N ALA A 40 -2.24 4.29 14.04
CA ALA A 40 -1.86 3.56 12.84
C ALA A 40 -2.25 4.31 11.56
N LEU A 41 -3.44 4.94 11.57
CA LEU A 41 -3.90 5.76 10.45
C LEU A 41 -3.03 7.02 10.25
N ASP A 42 -2.60 7.67 11.33
CA ASP A 42 -1.77 8.89 11.25
C ASP A 42 -0.37 8.55 10.69
N GLU A 43 0.25 7.49 11.23
CA GLU A 43 1.56 7.01 10.76
C GLU A 43 1.50 6.50 9.31
N TYR A 44 0.38 5.91 8.88
CA TYR A 44 0.15 5.53 7.47
C TYR A 44 0.02 6.75 6.56
N LYS A 45 -0.68 7.81 6.98
CA LYS A 45 -0.83 9.05 6.20
C LYS A 45 0.50 9.74 5.94
N ILE A 46 1.36 9.81 6.95
CA ILE A 46 2.71 10.41 6.84
C ILE A 46 3.74 9.49 6.17
N GLY A 47 3.38 8.23 5.91
CA GLY A 47 4.20 7.27 5.17
C GLY A 47 5.25 6.54 6.02
N HIS A 48 5.12 6.56 7.35
CA HIS A 48 5.96 5.76 8.25
C HIS A 48 5.52 4.30 8.31
N LEU A 49 4.21 4.05 8.17
CA LEU A 49 3.66 2.70 8.00
C LEU A 49 3.25 2.46 6.55
N ASN A 50 3.58 1.29 6.03
CA ASN A 50 3.05 0.80 4.77
C ASN A 50 1.75 0.00 4.97
N ALA A 51 1.09 -0.39 3.88
CA ALA A 51 -0.20 -1.10 3.93
C ALA A 51 -0.10 -2.49 4.60
N ASP A 52 1.00 -3.22 4.41
CA ASP A 52 1.22 -4.52 5.04
C ASP A 52 1.50 -4.42 6.54
N GLU A 53 2.22 -3.39 6.96
CA GLU A 53 2.46 -3.07 8.38
C GLU A 53 1.17 -2.63 9.06
N LEU A 54 0.38 -1.77 8.40
CA LEU A 54 -0.95 -1.37 8.88
C LEU A 54 -1.88 -2.57 9.02
N ARG A 55 -1.87 -3.49 8.05
CA ARG A 55 -2.64 -4.75 8.08
C ARG A 55 -2.27 -5.60 9.28
N GLN A 56 -0.99 -5.80 9.52
CA GLN A 56 -0.47 -6.59 10.64
C GLN A 56 -0.79 -5.93 11.98
N LEU A 57 -0.57 -4.62 12.11
CA LEU A 57 -0.80 -3.85 13.34
C LEU A 57 -2.28 -3.86 13.75
N LEU A 58 -3.20 -3.79 12.80
CA LEU A 58 -4.63 -3.80 13.07
C LEU A 58 -5.24 -5.20 13.09
N GLY A 59 -4.46 -6.24 12.80
CA GLY A 59 -4.89 -7.64 12.80
C GLY A 59 -5.85 -7.98 11.65
N PHE A 60 -5.76 -7.26 10.52
CA PHE A 60 -6.58 -7.52 9.34
C PHE A 60 -6.09 -8.77 8.60
N THR A 61 -7.03 -9.64 8.22
CA THR A 61 -6.71 -10.89 7.52
C THR A 61 -6.64 -10.70 6.01
N ALA A 62 -7.47 -9.82 5.45
CA ALA A 62 -7.47 -9.51 4.02
C ALA A 62 -6.94 -8.09 3.74
N GLU A 63 -6.26 -7.94 2.59
CA GLU A 63 -5.87 -6.62 2.07
C GLU A 63 -7.10 -5.71 1.85
N ALA A 64 -8.22 -6.29 1.41
CA ALA A 64 -9.48 -5.58 1.22
C ALA A 64 -10.05 -4.96 2.52
N ASP A 65 -9.71 -5.51 3.70
CA ASP A 65 -10.13 -4.94 4.98
C ASP A 65 -9.36 -3.65 5.29
N VAL A 66 -8.09 -3.57 4.85
CA VAL A 66 -7.28 -2.35 4.95
C VAL A 66 -7.87 -1.26 4.07
N ASP A 67 -8.20 -1.57 2.82
CA ASP A 67 -8.87 -0.63 1.91
C ASP A 67 -10.21 -0.14 2.48
N THR A 68 -10.99 -1.05 3.07
CA THR A 68 -12.28 -0.71 3.69
C THR A 68 -12.08 0.20 4.90
N PHE A 69 -11.09 -0.08 5.74
CA PHE A 69 -10.71 0.76 6.88
C PHE A 69 -10.27 2.16 6.43
N LEU A 70 -9.37 2.24 5.45
CA LEU A 70 -8.90 3.51 4.91
C LEU A 70 -10.06 4.32 4.31
N ALA A 71 -10.93 3.68 3.54
CA ALA A 71 -12.11 4.30 2.97
C ALA A 71 -13.09 4.80 4.05
N ALA A 72 -13.33 4.02 5.10
CA ALA A 72 -14.17 4.43 6.24
C ALA A 72 -13.60 5.65 6.98
N HIS A 73 -12.28 5.81 6.97
CA HIS A 73 -11.56 6.95 7.56
C HIS A 73 -11.33 8.12 6.58
N GLY A 74 -11.89 8.06 5.36
CA GLY A 74 -11.77 9.11 4.36
C GLY A 74 -10.38 9.26 3.76
N VAL A 75 -9.57 8.19 3.80
CA VAL A 75 -8.24 8.15 3.21
C VAL A 75 -8.34 7.44 1.87
N HIS A 76 -8.15 8.18 0.78
CA HIS A 76 -8.07 7.60 -0.54
C HIS A 76 -6.61 7.36 -0.94
N PRO A 77 -6.32 6.41 -1.84
CA PRO A 77 -4.96 6.10 -2.31
C PRO A 77 -4.27 7.26 -3.05
N GLY A 78 -4.85 8.45 -3.13
CA GLY A 78 -4.19 9.68 -3.60
C GLY A 78 -3.87 10.69 -2.49
N ASP A 79 -4.34 10.46 -1.26
CA ASP A 79 -4.20 11.38 -0.12
C ASP A 79 -3.05 10.98 0.83
N THR A 80 -2.37 9.86 0.55
CA THR A 80 -1.28 9.34 1.38
C THR A 80 0.05 9.41 0.65
N ALA A 81 1.14 9.53 1.41
CA ALA A 81 2.50 9.42 0.88
C ALA A 81 2.74 8.09 0.12
N GLN A 82 2.02 7.02 0.50
CA GLN A 82 2.02 5.72 -0.18
C GLN A 82 1.34 5.78 -1.57
N GLY A 83 0.33 6.63 -1.73
CA GLY A 83 -0.35 6.87 -3.00
C GLY A 83 0.58 7.41 -4.09
N ASP A 84 1.49 8.32 -3.71
CA ASP A 84 2.52 8.83 -4.60
C ASP A 84 3.52 7.72 -5.04
N THR A 85 3.87 6.80 -4.14
CA THR A 85 4.83 5.73 -4.43
C THR A 85 4.23 4.60 -5.27
N ASP A 86 3.00 4.16 -4.99
CA ASP A 86 2.30 3.14 -5.81
C ASP A 86 2.06 3.65 -7.23
N LYS A 87 1.68 4.91 -7.40
CA LYS A 87 1.50 5.51 -8.72
C LYS A 87 2.81 5.58 -9.50
N ALA A 88 3.92 5.91 -8.83
CA ALA A 88 5.25 5.92 -9.43
C ALA A 88 5.71 4.51 -9.81
N GLN A 89 5.44 3.52 -8.98
CA GLN A 89 5.75 2.11 -9.22
C GLN A 89 4.98 1.57 -10.42
N ARG A 90 3.65 1.73 -10.44
CA ARG A 90 2.81 1.33 -11.58
C ARG A 90 3.21 2.04 -12.87
N MET A 91 3.60 3.31 -12.79
CA MET A 91 4.09 4.05 -13.95
C MET A 91 5.45 3.54 -14.44
N ARG A 92 6.31 3.04 -13.55
CA ARG A 92 7.58 2.37 -13.92
C ARG A 92 7.31 1.00 -14.53
N GLU A 93 6.49 0.17 -13.90
CA GLU A 93 6.14 -1.17 -14.39
C GLU A 93 5.43 -1.10 -15.75
N ALA A 94 4.49 -0.16 -15.93
CA ALA A 94 3.85 0.06 -17.23
C ALA A 94 4.86 0.53 -18.29
N LYS A 95 5.84 1.37 -17.92
CA LYS A 95 6.92 1.79 -18.82
C LYS A 95 7.88 0.64 -19.14
N GLU A 96 8.17 -0.25 -18.21
CA GLU A 96 8.99 -1.44 -18.43
C GLU A 96 8.28 -2.46 -19.33
N ALA A 97 7.02 -2.77 -19.05
CA ALA A 97 6.22 -3.66 -19.87
C ALA A 97 6.11 -3.15 -21.33
N ALA A 98 5.87 -1.86 -21.53
CA ALA A 98 5.85 -1.25 -22.85
C ALA A 98 7.22 -1.33 -23.57
N GLN A 99 8.32 -1.19 -22.82
CA GLN A 99 9.67 -1.32 -23.38
C GLN A 99 10.02 -2.77 -23.74
N ALA A 100 9.61 -3.74 -22.92
CA ALA A 100 9.82 -5.16 -23.19
C ALA A 100 9.11 -5.60 -24.48
N ILE A 101 7.84 -5.19 -24.67
CA ILE A 101 7.07 -5.47 -25.89
C ILE A 101 7.74 -4.83 -27.13
N ARG A 102 8.25 -3.60 -27.00
CA ARG A 102 8.96 -2.92 -28.09
C ARG A 102 10.28 -3.61 -28.45
N GLN A 103 11.00 -4.17 -27.46
CA GLN A 103 12.23 -4.92 -27.69
C GLN A 103 11.96 -6.29 -28.34
N MET A 104 10.94 -7.00 -27.90
CA MET A 104 10.52 -8.29 -28.49
C MET A 104 10.08 -8.14 -29.95
N SER A 105 9.50 -6.98 -30.30
CA SER A 105 9.13 -6.63 -31.67
C SER A 105 10.35 -6.28 -32.56
N ARG A 106 11.50 -5.98 -31.97
CA ARG A 106 12.73 -5.53 -32.65
C ARG A 106 13.56 -6.70 -33.16
N GLY A 107 12.96 -7.57 -33.96
CA GLY A 107 13.70 -8.70 -34.53
C GLY A 107 12.85 -9.88 -35.00
N VAL A 108 11.52 -9.77 -34.96
CA VAL A 108 10.65 -10.82 -35.45
C VAL A 108 10.97 -11.08 -36.92
N ARG A 109 11.47 -12.30 -37.17
CA ARG A 109 11.84 -12.82 -38.48
C ARG A 109 10.80 -13.85 -38.88
N LEU A 110 10.14 -13.64 -40.01
CA LEU A 110 9.34 -14.66 -40.66
C LEU A 110 10.15 -15.16 -41.86
N GLY A 111 10.45 -16.47 -41.91
CA GLY A 111 11.12 -17.08 -43.07
C GLY A 111 12.49 -16.46 -43.43
N GLY A 112 13.26 -16.01 -42.44
CA GLY A 112 14.61 -15.44 -42.65
C GLY A 112 14.67 -13.94 -42.94
N LEU A 113 13.54 -13.28 -43.22
CA LEU A 113 13.46 -11.83 -43.44
C LEU A 113 12.86 -11.10 -42.22
N LYS A 114 13.32 -9.87 -41.94
CA LYS A 114 12.77 -9.06 -40.85
C LYS A 114 11.52 -8.32 -41.34
N ILE A 115 10.45 -8.36 -40.55
CA ILE A 115 9.14 -7.75 -40.89
C ILE A 115 9.26 -6.24 -41.21
N LYS A 116 10.18 -5.53 -40.55
CA LYS A 116 10.45 -4.11 -40.82
C LYS A 116 10.98 -3.81 -42.23
N ASP A 117 11.64 -4.77 -42.86
CA ASP A 117 12.15 -4.61 -44.24
C ASP A 117 11.00 -4.79 -45.25
N MET A 118 10.03 -5.68 -44.95
CA MET A 118 8.82 -5.88 -45.78
C MET A 118 7.90 -4.66 -45.82
N ILE A 119 7.78 -3.91 -44.71
CA ILE A 119 6.92 -2.72 -44.64
C ILE A 119 7.49 -1.55 -45.46
N ASN A 120 8.80 -1.52 -45.68
CA ASN A 120 9.48 -0.45 -46.42
C ASN A 120 9.54 -0.72 -47.93
N GLU A 121 9.55 -2.00 -48.34
CA GLU A 121 9.57 -2.41 -49.75
C GLU A 121 8.27 -2.10 -50.49
N GLY A 122 7.10 -2.20 -49.82
CA GLY A 122 5.79 -1.94 -50.44
C GLY A 122 5.42 -0.47 -50.66
N ARG A 123 6.36 0.46 -50.44
CA ARG A 123 6.12 1.92 -50.56
C ARG A 123 6.96 2.59 -51.67
N ARG A 124 7.51 1.82 -52.61
CA ARG A 124 8.15 2.30 -53.84
C ARG A 124 7.33 1.95 -55.06
#